data_AF-A0A1Q8AR86-F1
#
_entry.id   AF-A0A1Q8AR86-F1
#
_cell.length_a   1.000
_cell.length_b   1.000
_cell.length_c   1.000
_cell.angle_alpha   90.00
_cell.angle_beta   90.00
_cell.angle_gamma   90.00
#
_symmetry.space_group_name_H-M   'P 1'
#
loop_
_entity.id
_entity.type
_entity.pdbx_description
1 polymer ?
#
loop_
_entity_poly.entity_id
_entity_poly.type
_entity_poly.pdbx_seq_one_letter_code
_entity_poly.pdbx_strand_id
1 'polypeptide(L)'
;MLRVMVEEVSIAGLRARKAARETRILAGIQSVVILLLLVVVAEEYDHNEYLQAWAGMHLGGLGFLLNGTLAAFYAGVLIVVHLNRPAPVVANRLKRREEIAVAPEAR
;
A
#
# COMPACT_ATOMS: atom_id res chain seq x y z
N MET A 1 -21.51 -34.03 3.45
CA MET A 1 -20.58 -33.65 2.35
C MET A 1 -20.49 -32.13 2.17
N LEU A 2 -21.59 -31.41 1.93
CA LEU A 2 -21.60 -29.94 1.77
C LEU A 2 -20.99 -29.16 2.95
N ARG A 3 -21.23 -29.58 4.20
CA ARG A 3 -20.67 -28.93 5.40
C ARG A 3 -19.13 -29.00 5.47
N VAL A 4 -18.54 -30.14 5.12
CA VAL A 4 -17.09 -30.38 5.18
C VAL A 4 -16.37 -29.53 4.11
N MET A 5 -16.94 -29.44 2.91
CA MET A 5 -16.41 -28.59 1.84
C MET A 5 -16.47 -27.09 2.18
N VAL A 6 -17.53 -26.64 2.86
CA VAL A 6 -17.66 -25.24 3.32
C VAL A 6 -16.65 -24.92 4.43
N GLU A 7 -16.39 -25.87 5.32
CA GLU A 7 -15.44 -25.70 6.43
C GLU A 7 -13.97 -25.63 5.93
N GLU A 8 -13.60 -26.46 4.96
CA GLU A 8 -12.27 -26.42 4.34
C GLU A 8 -12.03 -25.13 3.52
N VAL A 9 -13.03 -24.68 2.76
CA VAL A 9 -12.98 -23.41 2.02
C VAL A 9 -12.86 -22.21 2.98
N SER A 10 -13.50 -22.30 4.15
CA SER A 10 -13.39 -21.28 5.21
C SER A 10 -11.98 -21.20 5.80
N ILE A 11 -11.36 -22.35 6.13
CA ILE A 11 -9.99 -22.39 6.67
C ILE A 11 -8.96 -21.91 5.64
N ALA A 12 -9.12 -22.31 4.37
CA ALA A 12 -8.28 -21.82 3.27
C ALA A 12 -8.43 -20.30 3.07
N GLY A 13 -9.66 -19.78 3.12
CA GLY A 13 -9.95 -18.34 3.02
C GLY A 13 -9.38 -17.52 4.19
N LEU A 14 -9.39 -18.07 5.41
CA LEU A 14 -8.79 -17.42 6.59
C LEU A 14 -7.26 -17.38 6.51
N ARG A 15 -6.61 -18.46 6.03
CA ARG A 15 -5.16 -18.47 5.78
C ARG A 15 -4.77 -17.48 4.69
N ALA A 16 -5.53 -17.41 3.60
CA ALA A 16 -5.30 -16.46 2.52
C ALA A 16 -5.43 -15.00 3.00
N ARG A 17 -6.42 -14.69 3.85
CA ARG A 17 -6.56 -13.35 4.46
C ARG A 17 -5.41 -13.02 5.41
N LYS A 18 -4.93 -13.99 6.20
CA LYS A 18 -3.80 -13.80 7.10
C LYS A 18 -2.50 -13.54 6.32
N ALA A 19 -2.23 -14.35 5.30
CA ALA A 19 -1.09 -14.16 4.40
C ALA A 19 -1.15 -12.80 3.70
N ALA A 20 -2.30 -12.41 3.14
CA ALA A 20 -2.47 -11.10 2.51
C ALA A 20 -2.25 -9.93 3.49
N ARG A 21 -2.61 -10.08 4.77
CA ARG A 21 -2.38 -9.08 5.80
C ARG A 21 -0.90 -8.97 6.17
N GLU A 22 -0.21 -10.10 6.30
CA GLU A 22 1.23 -10.15 6.57
C GLU A 22 2.04 -9.56 5.41
N THR A 23 1.74 -9.96 4.18
CA THR A 23 2.36 -9.37 2.97
C THR A 23 2.13 -7.87 2.89
N ARG A 24 0.95 -7.38 3.26
CA ARG A 24 0.66 -5.94 3.26
C ARG A 24 1.47 -5.19 4.31
N ILE A 25 1.68 -5.76 5.49
CA ILE A 25 2.51 -5.15 6.54
C ILE A 25 3.97 -5.10 6.10
N LEU A 26 4.49 -6.21 5.56
CA LEU A 26 5.85 -6.28 5.05
C LEU A 26 6.07 -5.28 3.91
N ALA A 27 5.13 -5.19 2.97
CA ALA A 27 5.18 -4.19 1.89
C ALA A 27 5.17 -2.76 2.42
N GLY A 28 4.42 -2.48 3.50
CA GLY A 28 4.43 -1.18 4.16
C GLY A 28 5.78 -0.85 4.80
N ILE A 29 6.36 -1.79 5.56
CA ILE A 29 7.70 -1.64 6.15
C ILE A 29 8.74 -1.41 5.07
N GLN A 30 8.72 -2.23 4.01
CA GLN A 30 9.65 -2.12 2.91
C GLN A 30 9.51 -0.80 2.15
N SER A 31 8.29 -0.28 2.01
CA SER A 31 8.06 1.05 1.43
C SER A 31 8.71 2.15 2.27
N VAL A 32 8.62 2.07 3.61
CA VAL A 32 9.28 3.04 4.51
C VAL A 32 10.80 2.95 4.38
N VAL A 33 11.36 1.72 4.36
CA VAL A 33 12.80 1.52 4.20
C VAL A 33 13.29 2.10 2.87
N ILE A 34 12.58 1.85 1.76
CA ILE A 34 12.90 2.43 0.45
C ILE A 34 12.87 3.95 0.50
N LEU A 35 11.85 4.55 1.12
CA LEU A 35 11.75 6.00 1.24
C LEU A 35 12.94 6.59 2.02
N LEU A 36 13.33 5.98 3.14
CA LEU A 36 14.48 6.44 3.93
C LEU A 36 15.78 6.33 3.13
N LEU A 37 15.99 5.23 2.40
CA LEU A 37 17.15 5.08 1.52
C LEU A 37 17.18 6.14 0.42
N LEU A 38 16.03 6.48 -0.17
CA LEU A 38 15.95 7.55 -1.17
C LEU A 38 16.32 8.93 -0.58
N VAL A 39 15.94 9.20 0.66
CA VAL A 39 16.33 10.45 1.35
C VAL A 39 17.83 10.49 1.59
N VAL A 40 18.43 9.38 2.05
CA VAL A 40 19.89 9.29 2.23
C VAL A 40 20.62 9.47 0.90
N VAL A 41 20.16 8.82 -0.17
CA VAL A 41 20.74 9.00 -1.51
C VAL A 41 20.64 10.45 -1.98
N ALA A 42 19.54 11.14 -1.64
CA ALA A 42 19.39 12.55 -1.98
C ALA A 42 20.36 13.45 -1.23
N GLU A 43 20.52 13.21 0.08
CA GLU A 43 21.51 13.92 0.86
C GLU A 43 22.93 13.67 0.33
N GLU A 44 23.27 12.42 0.03
CA GLU A 44 24.56 12.05 -0.55
C GLU A 44 24.76 12.71 -1.92
N TYR A 45 23.73 12.75 -2.76
CA TYR A 45 23.79 13.42 -4.06
C TYR A 45 24.09 14.91 -3.92
N ASP A 46 23.50 15.59 -2.95
CA ASP A 46 23.70 17.03 -2.76
C ASP A 46 25.08 17.37 -2.19
N HIS A 47 25.72 16.45 -1.46
CA HIS A 47 27.01 16.68 -0.79
C HIS A 47 28.21 15.98 -1.46
N ASN A 48 27.97 15.13 -2.46
CA ASN A 48 29.02 14.34 -3.11
C ASN A 48 29.16 14.71 -4.59
N GLU A 49 30.19 15.52 -4.90
CA GLU A 49 30.51 15.93 -6.27
C GLU A 49 30.81 14.75 -7.21
N TYR A 50 31.38 13.65 -6.68
CA TYR A 50 31.63 12.45 -7.48
C TYR A 50 30.30 11.80 -7.89
N LEU A 51 29.33 11.73 -7.00
CA LEU A 51 28.01 11.18 -7.31
C LEU A 51 27.25 12.05 -8.30
N GLN A 52 27.36 13.38 -8.19
CA GLN A 52 26.80 14.31 -9.17
C GLN A 52 27.43 14.14 -10.56
N ALA A 53 28.76 14.06 -10.63
CA ALA A 53 29.49 13.86 -11.88
C ALA A 53 29.16 12.50 -12.52
N TRP A 54 29.12 11.43 -11.72
CA TRP A 54 28.69 10.10 -12.17
C TRP A 54 27.27 10.13 -12.72
N ALA A 55 26.33 10.77 -12.01
CA ALA A 55 24.95 10.89 -12.48
C ALA A 55 24.85 11.71 -13.77
N GLY A 56 25.60 12.80 -13.89
CA GLY A 56 25.67 13.59 -15.12
C GLY A 56 26.16 12.77 -16.32
N MET A 57 27.10 11.84 -16.09
CA MET A 57 27.67 10.98 -17.13
C MET A 57 26.79 9.79 -17.50
N HIS A 58 26.15 9.15 -16.52
CA HIS A 58 25.43 7.88 -16.72
C HIS A 58 23.90 8.03 -16.79
N LEU A 59 23.33 8.94 -15.99
CA LEU A 59 21.89 9.20 -15.95
C LEU A 59 21.49 10.39 -16.83
N GLY A 60 22.47 11.20 -17.26
CA GLY A 60 22.25 12.39 -18.07
C GLY A 60 21.22 13.31 -17.43
N GLY A 61 20.19 13.67 -18.19
CA GLY A 61 19.10 14.53 -17.72
C GLY A 61 18.23 13.92 -16.61
N LEU A 62 18.38 12.64 -16.25
CA LEU A 62 17.67 12.01 -15.14
C LEU A 62 18.39 12.16 -13.79
N GLY A 63 19.61 12.72 -13.76
CA GLY A 63 20.36 12.94 -12.52
C GLY A 63 19.59 13.77 -11.49
N PHE A 64 18.74 14.69 -11.94
CA PHE A 64 17.87 15.48 -11.05
C PHE A 64 16.96 14.63 -10.16
N LEU A 65 16.65 13.37 -10.53
CA LEU A 65 15.84 12.50 -9.67
C LEU A 65 16.53 12.19 -8.35
N LEU A 66 17.86 12.15 -8.35
CA LEU A 66 18.66 11.85 -7.17
C LEU A 66 18.64 12.99 -6.15
N ASN A 67 18.37 14.24 -6.52
CA ASN A 67 18.34 15.40 -5.60
C ASN A 67 17.16 15.42 -4.60
N GLY A 68 16.47 14.30 -4.42
CA GLY A 68 15.27 14.20 -3.60
C GLY A 68 13.95 14.31 -4.38
N THR A 69 13.98 14.67 -5.66
CA THR A 69 12.76 14.65 -6.50
C THR A 69 12.13 13.26 -6.53
N LEU A 70 12.93 12.20 -6.67
CA LEU A 70 12.43 10.82 -6.64
C LEU A 70 11.87 10.43 -5.28
N ALA A 71 12.50 10.89 -4.19
CA ALA A 71 12.01 10.66 -2.83
C ALA A 71 10.65 11.32 -2.61
N ALA A 72 10.49 12.57 -3.03
CA ALA A 72 9.24 13.32 -2.93
C ALA A 72 8.13 12.69 -3.79
N PHE A 73 8.44 12.31 -5.03
CA PHE A 73 7.50 11.60 -5.90
C PHE A 73 7.04 10.28 -5.26
N TYR A 74 7.98 9.48 -4.76
CA TYR A 74 7.69 8.21 -4.12
C TYR A 74 6.83 8.39 -2.85
N ALA A 75 7.13 9.40 -2.02
CA ALA A 75 6.29 9.75 -0.88
C ALA A 75 4.86 10.12 -1.29
N GLY A 76 4.69 10.89 -2.38
CA GLY A 76 3.38 11.20 -2.95
C GLY A 76 2.60 9.95 -3.38
N VAL A 77 3.26 8.99 -4.03
CA VAL A 77 2.65 7.70 -4.38
C VAL A 77 2.21 6.94 -3.13
N LEU A 78 3.05 6.89 -2.08
CA LEU A 78 2.70 6.23 -0.83
C LEU A 78 1.48 6.86 -0.16
N ILE A 79 1.41 8.20 -0.12
CA ILE A 79 0.27 8.95 0.38
C ILE A 79 -0.99 8.54 -0.38
N VAL A 80 -0.99 8.56 -1.71
CA VAL A 80 -2.14 8.16 -2.53
C VAL A 80 -2.55 6.72 -2.25
N VAL A 81 -1.62 5.78 -2.22
CA VAL A 81 -1.90 4.35 -2.00
C VAL A 81 -2.44 4.08 -0.59
N HIS A 82 -1.99 4.81 0.42
CA HIS A 82 -2.39 4.57 1.81
C HIS A 82 -3.66 5.35 2.21
N LEU A 83 -3.89 6.54 1.65
CA LEU A 83 -5.02 7.41 1.97
C LEU A 83 -6.25 7.16 1.08
N ASN A 84 -6.09 6.75 -0.18
CA ASN A 84 -7.23 6.40 -1.05
C ASN A 84 -7.78 4.99 -0.78
N ARG A 85 -7.82 4.54 0.47
CA ARG A 85 -8.68 3.40 0.80
C ARG A 85 -10.11 3.82 0.48
N PRO A 86 -10.80 3.18 -0.48
CA PRO A 86 -12.22 3.44 -0.67
C PRO A 86 -12.89 3.17 0.68
N ALA A 87 -13.48 4.21 1.26
CA ALA A 87 -14.32 4.08 2.43
C ALA A 87 -15.30 2.93 2.18
N PRO A 88 -15.66 2.12 3.20
CA PRO A 88 -16.49 0.94 3.02
C PRO A 88 -17.95 1.35 2.75
N VAL A 89 -18.22 1.92 1.58
CA VAL A 89 -19.56 2.24 1.07
C VAL A 89 -20.39 0.94 0.92
N VAL A 90 -19.72 -0.20 0.77
CA VAL A 90 -20.36 -1.53 0.68
C VAL A 90 -20.81 -2.05 2.05
N ALA A 91 -20.11 -1.74 3.15
CA ALA A 91 -20.49 -2.22 4.49
C ALA A 91 -21.80 -1.58 4.96
N ASN A 92 -22.05 -0.32 4.62
CA ASN A 92 -23.30 0.36 4.96
C ASN A 92 -24.52 -0.12 4.16
N ARG A 93 -24.34 -0.62 2.92
CA ARG A 93 -25.47 -1.17 2.14
C ARG A 93 -25.94 -2.53 2.65
N LEU A 94 -25.04 -3.38 3.13
CA LEU A 94 -25.39 -4.68 3.69
C LEU A 94 -26.13 -4.53 5.03
N LYS A 95 -25.62 -3.66 5.92
CA LYS A 95 -26.28 -3.37 7.19
C LYS A 95 -27.70 -2.80 7.01
N ARG A 96 -27.89 -1.90 6.03
CA ARG A 96 -29.22 -1.34 5.71
C ARG A 96 -30.17 -2.40 5.13
N ARG A 97 -29.69 -3.40 4.38
CA ARG A 97 -30.56 -4.49 3.88
C ARG A 97 -30.95 -5.48 4.97
N GLU A 98 -30.08 -5.75 5.94
CA GLU A 98 -30.45 -6.54 7.13
C GLU A 98 -31.46 -5.79 8.00
N GLU A 99 -31.28 -4.49 8.26
CA GLU A 99 -32.26 -3.70 9.03
C GLU A 99 -33.64 -3.62 8.36
N ILE A 100 -33.70 -3.58 7.02
CA ILE A 100 -34.98 -3.57 6.28
C ILE A 100 -35.62 -4.97 6.22
N ALA A 101 -34.82 -6.04 6.18
CA ALA A 101 -35.33 -7.42 6.18
C ALA A 101 -35.80 -7.89 7.57
N VAL A 102 -35.27 -7.30 8.65
CA VAL A 102 -35.64 -7.58 10.05
C VAL A 102 -36.82 -6.73 10.53
N ALA A 103 -37.45 -5.97 9.63
CA ALA A 103 -38.76 -5.35 9.90
C ALA A 103 -39.92 -6.15 9.28
N PRO A 104 -40.23 -7.39 9.72
CA PRO A 104 -41.57 -7.91 9.57
C PRO A 104 -42.44 -7.40 10.72
N GLU A 105 -43.58 -6.83 10.36
CA GLU A 105 -44.82 -6.94 11.14
C GLU A 105 -44.78 -6.44 12.59
N ALA A 106 -44.82 -5.11 12.75
CA ALA A 106 -45.29 -4.51 14.00
C ALA A 106 -46.40 -3.49 13.74
N ARG A 107 -47.55 -4.01 13.27
CA ARG A 107 -48.95 -3.69 13.62
C ARG A 107 -49.90 -3.93 12.45
#